data_AF-A0A060Z0U9-F1
#
_entry.id   AF-A0A060Z0U9-F1
#
_cell.length_a   1.000
_cell.length_b   1.000
_cell.length_c   1.000
_cell.angle_alpha   90.00
_cell.angle_beta   90.00
_cell.angle_gamma   90.00
#
_symmetry.space_group_name_H-M   'P 1'
#
loop_
_entity.id
_entity.type
_entity.pdbx_description
1 polymer ?
#
loop_
_entity_poly.entity_id
_entity_poly.type
_entity_poly.pdbx_seq_one_letter_code
_entity_poly.pdbx_strand_id
1 'polypeptide(L)'
;MARGKTVCCGLSTLEVTLMVLFVVMTAVSVGLISVMAVHWEDRLQEPEPTVNPTAGLHENPYLIGVGRADCTGPPGDVPLMGYANLEQTAAGIHTRLFSRAFIVDNGSKRVVFVTADIGMVSQRLRLEVSY
;
A
#
# COMPACT_ATOMS: atom_id res chain seq x y z
N MET A 1 36.04 40.86 44.55
CA MET A 1 35.64 41.42 43.23
C MET A 1 35.59 40.29 42.21
N ALA A 2 34.42 39.65 42.09
CA ALA A 2 34.21 38.60 41.09
C ALA A 2 33.71 39.25 39.79
N ARG A 3 34.58 39.23 38.78
CA ARG A 3 34.36 39.76 37.43
C ARG A 3 33.30 38.89 36.74
N GLY A 4 32.10 39.43 36.57
CA GLY A 4 31.01 38.79 35.83
C GLY A 4 31.46 38.43 34.42
N LYS A 5 31.37 37.15 34.06
CA LYS A 5 31.59 36.68 32.69
C LYS A 5 30.29 36.89 31.92
N THR A 6 30.21 38.01 31.22
CA THR A 6 29.22 38.21 30.16
C THR A 6 29.53 37.20 29.05
N VAL A 7 28.67 36.19 28.89
CA VAL A 7 28.74 35.25 27.77
C VAL A 7 28.18 35.97 26.55
N CYS A 8 29.08 36.45 25.68
CA CYS A 8 28.73 37.05 24.40
C CYS A 8 28.38 35.97 23.37
N CYS A 9 27.27 36.24 22.67
CA CYS A 9 26.63 35.47 21.62
C CYS A 9 27.58 35.14 20.46
N GLY A 10 27.61 33.87 20.05
CA GLY A 10 28.51 33.38 18.99
C GLY A 10 27.86 32.49 17.95
N LEU A 11 26.55 32.61 17.70
CA LEU A 11 25.90 31.91 16.59
C LEU A 11 25.45 32.94 15.56
N SER A 12 25.89 32.77 14.31
CA SER A 12 25.53 33.68 13.22
C SER A 12 24.02 33.67 13.00
N THR A 13 23.42 34.81 12.63
CA THR A 13 21.98 34.90 12.31
C THR A 13 21.56 33.82 11.30
N LEU A 14 22.45 33.42 10.40
CA LEU A 14 22.23 32.35 9.41
C LEU A 14 22.15 30.96 10.06
N GLU A 15 22.99 30.66 11.04
CA GLU A 15 22.97 29.38 11.75
C GLU A 15 21.69 29.25 12.59
N VAL A 16 21.24 30.34 13.21
CA VAL A 16 19.98 30.37 13.95
C VAL A 16 18.80 30.16 13.00
N THR A 17 18.75 30.83 11.85
CA THR A 17 17.66 30.63 10.89
C THR A 17 17.63 29.21 10.33
N LEU A 18 18.80 28.61 10.05
CA LEU A 18 18.89 27.25 9.55
C LEU A 18 18.48 26.21 10.60
N MET A 19 18.86 26.40 11.86
CA MET A 19 18.40 25.56 12.98
C MET A 19 16.88 25.63 13.15
N VAL A 20 16.29 26.84 13.09
CA VAL A 20 14.84 27.02 13.16
C VAL A 20 14.14 26.34 12.00
N LEU A 21 14.63 26.52 10.76
CA LEU A 21 14.05 25.86 9.58
C LEU A 21 14.13 24.33 9.68
N PHE A 22 15.24 23.78 10.15
CA PHE A 22 15.40 22.33 10.33
C PHE A 22 14.44 21.78 11.40
N VAL A 23 14.30 22.48 12.54
CA VAL A 23 13.35 22.09 13.59
C VAL A 23 11.90 22.19 13.10
N VAL A 24 11.55 23.22 12.33
CA VAL A 24 10.20 23.37 11.76
C VAL A 24 9.92 22.25 10.76
N MET A 25 10.84 21.94 9.85
CA MET A 25 10.67 20.87 8.86
C MET A 25 10.53 19.49 9.51
N THR A 26 11.33 19.19 10.53
CA THR A 26 11.25 17.93 11.27
C THR A 26 9.94 17.82 12.07
N ALA A 27 9.51 18.89 12.74
CA ALA A 27 8.23 18.91 13.46
C ALA A 27 7.02 18.69 12.53
N VAL A 28 7.01 19.35 11.37
CA VAL A 28 5.96 19.17 10.36
C VAL A 28 5.96 17.73 9.83
N SER A 29 7.13 17.18 9.51
CA SER A 29 7.26 15.82 8.98
C SER A 29 6.77 14.78 9.99
N VAL A 30 7.18 14.89 11.25
CA VAL A 30 6.76 13.99 12.33
C VAL A 30 5.26 14.14 12.61
N GLY A 31 4.73 15.37 12.59
CA GLY A 31 3.30 15.64 12.75
C GLY A 31 2.47 14.97 11.66
N LEU A 32 2.86 15.11 10.39
CA LEU A 32 2.18 14.47 9.27
C LEU A 32 2.23 12.95 9.37
N ILE A 33 3.39 12.36 9.69
CA ILE A 33 3.53 10.90 9.86
C ILE A 33 2.65 10.40 11.00
N SER A 34 2.60 11.13 12.13
CA SER A 34 1.77 10.76 13.28
C SER A 34 0.28 10.82 12.96
N VAL A 35 -0.18 11.83 12.22
CA VAL A 35 -1.59 11.94 11.78
C VAL A 35 -1.94 10.80 10.83
N MET A 36 -1.07 10.50 9.86
CA MET A 36 -1.28 9.37 8.95
C MET A 36 -1.29 8.04 9.68
N ALA A 37 -0.46 7.89 10.72
CA ALA A 37 -0.44 6.71 11.56
C ALA A 37 -1.74 6.60 12.38
N VAL A 38 -2.10 7.58 13.21
CA VAL A 38 -3.30 7.45 14.05
C VAL A 38 -4.57 7.21 13.22
N HIS A 39 -4.68 7.81 12.03
CA HIS A 39 -5.80 7.54 11.11
C HIS A 39 -5.77 6.12 10.50
N TRP A 40 -4.62 5.45 10.49
CA TRP A 40 -4.45 4.05 10.06
C TRP A 40 -5.04 3.07 11.09
N GLU A 41 -4.83 3.30 12.39
CA GLU A 41 -5.38 2.45 13.46
C GLU A 41 -6.92 2.43 13.46
N ASP A 42 -7.57 3.60 13.28
CA ASP A 42 -9.04 3.69 13.26
C ASP A 42 -9.69 2.86 12.12
N ARG A 43 -8.93 2.57 11.06
CA ARG A 43 -9.40 1.78 9.91
C ARG A 43 -9.38 0.26 10.15
N LEU A 44 -8.69 -0.22 11.19
CA LEU A 44 -8.57 -1.64 11.51
C LEU A 44 -9.61 -2.15 12.51
N GLN A 45 -10.37 -1.25 13.16
CA GLN A 45 -11.43 -1.64 14.08
C GLN A 45 -12.64 -2.15 13.28
N GLU A 46 -12.56 -3.39 12.78
CA GLU A 46 -13.75 -4.07 12.30
C GLU A 46 -14.65 -4.38 13.51
N PRO A 47 -15.97 -4.10 13.45
CA PRO A 47 -16.89 -4.53 14.48
C PRO A 47 -16.81 -6.05 14.61
N GLU A 48 -16.56 -6.54 15.82
CA GLU A 48 -16.59 -7.96 16.15
C GLU A 48 -17.88 -8.60 15.62
N PRO A 49 -17.81 -9.77 14.94
CA PRO A 49 -19.00 -10.45 14.48
C PRO A 49 -19.86 -10.86 15.68
N THR A 50 -21.09 -10.37 15.73
CA THR A 50 -22.08 -10.77 16.74
C THR A 50 -22.55 -12.19 16.46
N VAL A 51 -21.80 -13.17 16.96
CA VAL A 51 -22.18 -14.59 16.88
C VAL A 51 -23.28 -14.84 17.92
N ASN A 52 -24.54 -14.90 17.47
CA ASN A 52 -25.65 -15.38 18.28
C ASN A 52 -25.50 -16.89 18.52
N PRO A 53 -25.35 -17.38 19.77
CA PRO A 53 -25.01 -18.79 20.05
C PRO A 53 -26.10 -19.84 19.77
N THR A 54 -27.24 -19.49 19.17
CA THR A 54 -28.43 -20.38 19.10
C THR A 54 -28.90 -20.77 17.70
N ALA A 55 -28.15 -20.51 16.63
CA ALA A 55 -28.46 -21.07 15.31
C ALA A 55 -27.80 -22.44 15.14
N GLY A 56 -28.63 -23.50 15.12
CA GLY A 56 -28.19 -24.87 14.83
C GLY A 56 -27.72 -25.05 13.38
N LEU A 57 -26.89 -26.09 13.17
CA LEU A 57 -26.18 -26.45 11.93
C LEU A 57 -25.21 -25.35 11.46
N HIS A 58 -23.91 -25.69 11.38
CA HIS A 58 -22.87 -24.78 10.91
C HIS A 58 -23.16 -24.26 9.49
N GLU A 59 -23.90 -23.17 9.39
CA GLU A 59 -23.94 -22.34 8.19
C GLU A 59 -22.59 -21.61 8.15
N ASN A 60 -21.79 -21.87 7.13
CA ASN A 60 -20.53 -21.16 6.94
C ASN A 60 -20.86 -19.66 6.89
N PRO A 61 -20.36 -18.83 7.83
CA PRO A 61 -20.73 -17.42 7.89
C PRO A 61 -20.17 -16.61 6.72
N TYR A 62 -19.36 -17.25 5.85
CA TYR A 62 -18.74 -16.64 4.68
C TYR A 62 -19.19 -17.33 3.39
N LEU A 63 -19.58 -16.52 2.41
CA LEU A 63 -19.72 -16.92 1.02
C LEU A 63 -18.38 -16.72 0.31
N ILE A 64 -17.88 -17.78 -0.33
CA ILE A 64 -16.59 -17.77 -1.03
C ILE A 64 -16.82 -17.96 -2.52
N GLY A 65 -16.37 -17.00 -3.32
CA GLY A 65 -16.34 -17.07 -4.77
C GLY A 65 -14.91 -17.21 -5.28
N VAL A 66 -14.71 -18.06 -6.29
CA VAL A 66 -13.41 -18.20 -6.98
C VAL A 66 -13.59 -18.02 -8.48
N GLY A 67 -12.65 -17.33 -9.12
CA GLY A 67 -12.66 -17.08 -10.55
C GLY A 67 -11.26 -17.10 -11.14
N ARG A 68 -11.14 -17.58 -12.38
CA ARG A 68 -9.90 -17.53 -13.17
C ARG A 68 -10.20 -17.01 -14.57
N ALA A 69 -9.42 -16.04 -15.03
CA ALA A 69 -9.52 -15.47 -16.37
C ALA A 69 -8.14 -15.37 -17.03
N ASP A 70 -8.08 -15.56 -18.35
CA ASP A 70 -6.87 -15.33 -19.15
C ASP A 70 -6.55 -13.83 -19.17
N CYS A 71 -5.31 -13.48 -18.87
CA CYS A 71 -4.80 -12.12 -18.94
C CYS A 71 -3.47 -12.04 -19.72
N THR A 72 -3.27 -12.98 -20.65
CA THR A 72 -2.07 -13.04 -21.50
C THR A 72 -2.04 -11.86 -22.46
N GLY A 73 -0.94 -11.11 -22.47
CA GLY A 73 -0.68 -10.05 -23.42
C GLY A 73 -0.31 -10.54 -24.83
N PRO A 74 0.20 -9.65 -25.69
CA PRO A 74 0.70 -10.03 -27.01
C PRO A 74 1.80 -11.10 -26.93
N PRO A 75 1.75 -12.15 -27.76
CA PRO A 75 2.69 -13.27 -27.69
C PRO A 75 4.07 -12.98 -28.30
N GLY A 76 4.24 -11.87 -29.01
CA GLY A 76 5.43 -11.55 -29.78
C GLY A 76 5.69 -10.06 -29.88
N ASP A 77 6.93 -9.69 -30.20
CA ASP A 77 7.36 -8.33 -30.54
C ASP A 77 7.11 -7.27 -29.45
N VAL A 78 6.96 -7.71 -28.19
CA VAL A 78 6.83 -6.85 -27.01
C VAL A 78 7.93 -7.21 -26.01
N PRO A 79 8.67 -6.22 -25.45
CA PRO A 79 9.64 -6.46 -24.40
C PRO A 79 9.02 -7.15 -23.17
N LEU A 80 9.72 -8.13 -22.61
CA LEU A 80 9.27 -8.80 -21.38
C LEU A 80 9.59 -7.95 -20.15
N MET A 81 8.64 -7.88 -19.21
CA MET A 81 8.81 -7.14 -17.95
C MET A 81 9.64 -7.96 -16.94
N GLY A 82 10.62 -7.33 -16.29
CA GLY A 82 11.35 -7.91 -15.14
C GLY A 82 12.86 -7.73 -15.20
N TYR A 83 13.53 -8.27 -16.22
CA TYR A 83 15.00 -8.29 -16.29
C TYR A 83 15.63 -7.00 -16.83
N ALA A 84 14.82 -6.03 -17.30
CA ALA A 84 15.30 -4.79 -17.90
C ALA A 84 16.32 -4.98 -19.05
N ASN A 85 16.18 -6.08 -19.81
CA ASN A 85 17.00 -6.37 -20.98
C ASN A 85 16.23 -6.02 -22.27
N LEU A 86 16.80 -5.13 -23.09
CA LEU A 86 16.20 -4.70 -24.36
C LEU A 86 16.18 -5.81 -25.42
N GLU A 87 17.11 -6.76 -25.36
CA GLU A 87 17.14 -7.91 -26.27
C GLU A 87 16.09 -8.96 -25.90
N GLN A 88 15.51 -8.88 -24.70
CA GLN A 88 14.51 -9.83 -24.23
C GLN A 88 13.10 -9.43 -24.68
N THR A 89 12.75 -9.90 -25.88
CA THR A 89 11.44 -9.70 -26.48
C THR A 89 10.63 -10.99 -26.49
N ALA A 90 9.31 -10.91 -26.35
CA ALA A 90 8.41 -12.05 -26.48
C ALA A 90 8.55 -12.70 -27.87
N ALA A 91 8.62 -14.04 -27.91
CA ALA A 91 8.80 -14.82 -29.14
C ALA A 91 7.88 -16.05 -29.19
N GLY A 92 6.74 -15.98 -28.50
CA GLY A 92 5.78 -17.07 -28.37
C GLY A 92 5.24 -17.21 -26.95
N ILE A 93 4.41 -18.25 -26.74
CA ILE A 93 3.79 -18.57 -25.46
C ILE A 93 4.23 -19.96 -25.04
N HIS A 94 4.90 -20.06 -23.88
CA HIS A 94 5.09 -21.35 -23.22
C HIS A 94 3.84 -21.75 -22.44
N THR A 95 3.34 -20.85 -21.58
CA THR A 95 2.09 -20.98 -20.85
C THR A 95 1.33 -19.64 -20.86
N ARG A 96 -0.01 -19.70 -20.80
CA ARG A 96 -0.86 -18.52 -20.65
C ARG A 96 -0.71 -17.94 -19.24
N LEU A 97 -0.91 -16.63 -19.13
CA LEU A 97 -0.95 -15.90 -17.86
C LEU A 97 -2.40 -15.77 -17.40
N PHE A 98 -2.66 -15.98 -16.11
CA PHE A 98 -4.00 -15.91 -15.56
C PHE A 98 -4.12 -14.94 -14.40
N SER A 99 -5.28 -14.28 -14.32
CA SER A 99 -5.77 -13.63 -13.12
C SER A 99 -6.64 -14.61 -12.33
N ARG A 100 -6.47 -14.67 -11.02
CA ARG A 100 -7.25 -15.50 -10.09
C ARG A 100 -7.80 -14.62 -8.98
N ALA A 101 -9.12 -14.58 -8.88
CA ALA A 101 -9.84 -13.78 -7.89
C ALA A 101 -10.49 -14.67 -6.83
N PHE A 102 -10.38 -14.25 -5.58
CA PHE A 102 -10.98 -14.87 -4.41
C PHE A 102 -11.85 -13.82 -3.73
N ILE A 103 -13.14 -14.07 -3.67
CA ILE A 103 -14.13 -13.19 -3.07
C ILE A 103 -14.57 -13.82 -1.76
N VAL A 104 -14.46 -13.08 -0.66
CA VAL A 104 -14.94 -13.50 0.66
C VAL A 104 -15.98 -12.48 1.12
N ASP A 105 -17.17 -12.96 1.45
CA ASP A 105 -18.32 -12.14 1.82
C ASP A 105 -18.96 -12.67 3.10
N ASN A 106 -19.16 -11.83 4.10
CA ASN A 106 -19.80 -12.18 5.38
C ASN A 106 -21.29 -11.77 5.45
N GLY A 107 -21.89 -11.37 4.32
CA GLY A 107 -23.25 -10.84 4.22
C GLY A 107 -23.38 -9.33 4.43
N SER A 108 -22.33 -8.66 4.95
CA SER A 108 -22.31 -7.21 5.18
C SER A 108 -21.15 -6.50 4.50
N LYS A 109 -19.99 -7.15 4.44
CA LYS A 109 -18.74 -6.69 3.85
C LYS A 109 -18.22 -7.77 2.92
N ARG A 110 -17.65 -7.32 1.80
CA ARG A 110 -17.02 -8.17 0.80
C ARG A 110 -15.62 -7.70 0.53
N VAL A 111 -14.68 -8.64 0.53
CA VAL A 111 -13.29 -8.41 0.17
C VAL A 111 -12.97 -9.26 -1.06
N VAL A 112 -12.20 -8.67 -1.98
CA VAL A 112 -11.70 -9.36 -3.17
C VAL A 112 -10.17 -9.35 -3.13
N PHE A 113 -9.58 -10.53 -3.15
CA PHE A 113 -8.15 -10.72 -3.33
C PHE A 113 -7.88 -11.24 -4.74
N VAL A 114 -7.01 -10.57 -5.48
CA VAL A 114 -6.66 -10.97 -6.85
C VAL A 114 -5.16 -11.19 -6.94
N THR A 115 -4.76 -12.35 -7.43
CA THR A 115 -3.40 -12.63 -7.89
C THR A 115 -3.40 -12.69 -9.42
N ALA A 116 -2.40 -12.11 -10.05
CA ALA A 116 -2.22 -12.12 -11.50
C ALA A 116 -0.81 -12.56 -11.82
N ASP A 117 -0.67 -13.43 -12.83
CA ASP A 117 0.61 -13.93 -13.33
C ASP A 117 1.32 -12.81 -14.14
N ILE A 118 1.73 -11.74 -13.47
CA ILE A 118 2.42 -10.58 -14.03
C ILE A 118 3.58 -10.18 -13.13
N GLY A 119 4.57 -9.47 -13.67
CA GLY A 119 5.74 -9.05 -12.88
C GLY A 119 5.37 -8.14 -11.70
N MET A 120 4.54 -7.12 -11.94
CA MET A 120 4.04 -6.20 -10.92
C MET A 120 2.68 -5.60 -11.36
N VAL A 121 1.81 -5.28 -10.41
CA VAL A 121 0.59 -4.50 -10.67
C VAL A 121 0.96 -3.01 -10.66
N SER A 122 0.85 -2.35 -11.82
CA SER A 122 1.09 -0.91 -11.90
C SER A 122 -0.08 -0.12 -11.31
N GLN A 123 0.20 1.09 -10.81
CA GLN A 123 -0.86 1.97 -10.30
C GLN A 123 -1.88 2.33 -11.39
N ARG A 124 -1.43 2.47 -12.64
CA ARG A 124 -2.30 2.73 -13.80
C ARG A 124 -3.32 1.59 -14.00
N LEU A 125 -2.87 0.34 -13.89
CA LEU A 125 -3.74 -0.82 -14.00
C LEU A 125 -4.75 -0.86 -12.84
N ARG A 126 -4.29 -0.61 -11.61
CA ARG A 126 -5.16 -0.59 -10.43
C ARG A 126 -6.27 0.45 -10.56
N LEU A 127 -5.94 1.65 -11.02
CA LEU A 127 -6.93 2.73 -11.20
C LEU A 127 -7.95 2.40 -12.29
N GLU A 128 -7.52 1.79 -13.41
CA GLU A 128 -8.42 1.41 -14.51
C GLU A 128 -9.46 0.37 -14.08
N VAL A 129 -9.06 -0.61 -13.27
CA VAL A 129 -9.97 -1.69 -12.81
C VAL A 129 -10.90 -1.23 -11.68
N SER A 130 -10.52 -0.17 -10.96
CA SER A 130 -11.29 0.32 -9.80
C SER A 130 -12.34 1.38 -10.14
N TYR A 131 -12.38 1.83 -11.39
CA TYR A 131 -13.33 2.84 -11.88
C TYR A 131 -14.47 2.15 -12.66
#